data_AF-A0A2P2FG07-F1
#
_entry.id   AF-A0A2P2FG07-F1
#
_cell.length_a   1.000
_cell.length_b   1.000
_cell.length_c   1.000
_cell.angle_alpha   90.00
_cell.angle_beta   90.00
_cell.angle_gamma   90.00
#
_symmetry.space_group_name_H-M   'P 1'
#
loop_
_entity.id
_entity.type
_entity.pdbx_description
1 polymer ?
#
loop_
_entity_poly.entity_id
_entity_poly.type
_entity_poly.pdbx_seq_one_letter_code
_entity_poly.pdbx_strand_id
1 'polypeptide(L)'
;MISQLLAQSPNPFDGVVPNFDVFGVDFNAAWKKLLGGVWGLAFVVSAFGTIRATLELQSAKRHGYQTSVADHSASLKRSVIGLGVLTSLGLIFGAILAVF
;
A
#
# COMPACT_ATOMS: atom_id res chain seq x y z
N MET A 1 -2.13 -26.24 30.91
CA MET A 1 -0.71 -26.68 30.78
C MET A 1 -0.29 -26.86 29.31
N ILE A 2 -0.81 -26.03 28.38
CA ILE A 2 -0.45 -26.05 26.95
C ILE A 2 0.19 -24.70 26.55
N SER A 3 -0.15 -23.63 27.29
CA SER A 3 0.39 -22.28 27.11
C SER A 3 1.88 -22.12 27.46
N GLN A 4 2.51 -23.12 28.09
CA GLN A 4 3.93 -23.09 28.44
C GLN A 4 4.84 -23.78 27.41
N LEU A 5 4.28 -24.56 26.47
CA LEU A 5 5.08 -25.26 25.45
C LEU A 5 5.47 -24.38 24.26
N LEU A 6 4.81 -23.23 24.08
CA LEU A 6 5.20 -22.23 23.07
C LEU A 6 6.29 -21.26 23.56
N ALA A 7 6.67 -21.33 24.84
CA ALA A 7 7.45 -20.27 25.50
C ALA A 7 8.97 -20.34 25.29
N GLN A 8 9.55 -21.41 24.73
CA GLN A 8 11.02 -21.53 24.66
C GLN A 8 11.52 -22.38 23.47
N SER A 9 11.18 -21.97 22.25
CA SER A 9 12.21 -22.06 21.21
C SER A 9 12.79 -20.66 21.09
N PRO A 10 13.97 -20.37 21.67
CA PRO A 10 14.61 -19.07 21.50
C PRO A 10 14.66 -18.77 20.00
N ASN A 11 13.98 -17.71 19.57
CA ASN A 11 14.08 -17.27 18.19
C ASN A 11 15.54 -16.89 17.94
N PRO A 12 16.29 -17.60 17.08
CA PRO A 12 17.69 -17.26 16.82
C PRO A 12 17.85 -15.90 16.12
N PHE A 13 16.75 -15.30 15.66
CA PHE A 13 16.67 -13.98 15.06
C PHE A 13 16.15 -12.90 16.00
N ASP A 14 16.00 -13.18 17.31
CA ASP A 14 15.56 -12.19 18.28
C ASP A 14 16.55 -11.00 18.31
N GLY A 15 16.04 -9.79 18.10
CA GLY A 15 16.86 -8.56 17.95
C GLY A 15 17.59 -8.39 16.61
N VAL A 16 17.41 -9.30 15.64
CA VAL A 16 18.00 -9.17 14.29
C VAL A 16 17.09 -8.29 13.43
N VAL A 17 17.53 -7.06 13.16
CA VAL A 17 16.86 -6.15 12.24
C VAL A 17 17.52 -6.17 10.86
N PRO A 18 16.76 -6.05 9.75
CA PRO A 18 17.34 -5.88 8.43
C PRO A 18 18.29 -4.67 8.38
N ASN A 19 19.57 -4.92 8.10
CA ASN A 19 20.59 -3.89 7.95
C ASN A 19 21.24 -3.96 6.57
N PHE A 20 20.98 -2.95 5.73
CA PHE A 20 21.55 -2.84 4.39
C PHE A 20 22.87 -2.07 4.33
N ASP A 21 23.36 -1.54 5.46
CA ASP A 21 24.66 -0.87 5.52
C ASP A 21 25.83 -1.84 5.25
N VAL A 22 25.57 -3.15 5.36
CA VAL A 22 26.52 -4.22 4.97
C VAL A 22 26.92 -4.17 3.49
N PHE A 23 26.11 -3.53 2.65
CA PHE A 23 26.40 -3.34 1.22
C PHE A 23 26.98 -1.95 0.91
N GLY A 24 27.22 -1.12 1.93
CA GLY A 24 27.73 0.24 1.82
C GLY A 24 26.64 1.33 1.84
N VAL A 25 27.04 2.51 2.30
CA VAL A 25 26.15 3.68 2.48
C VAL A 25 25.52 4.16 1.17
N ASP A 26 26.27 4.13 0.07
CA ASP A 26 25.80 4.56 -1.25
C ASP A 26 24.71 3.63 -1.77
N PHE A 27 24.88 2.32 -1.61
CA PHE A 27 23.86 1.34 -1.94
C PHE A 27 22.60 1.58 -1.12
N ASN A 28 22.75 1.72 0.21
CA ASN A 28 21.64 1.93 1.13
C ASN A 28 20.82 3.19 0.75
N ALA A 29 21.50 4.27 0.37
CA ALA A 29 20.84 5.50 -0.09
C ALA A 29 20.16 5.33 -1.46
N ALA A 30 20.82 4.66 -2.41
CA ALA A 30 20.34 4.53 -3.78
C ALA A 30 19.02 3.76 -3.88
N TRP A 31 18.91 2.58 -3.26
CA TRP A 31 17.68 1.79 -3.35
C TRP A 31 16.52 2.45 -2.62
N LYS A 32 16.77 3.12 -1.48
CA LYS A 32 15.73 3.88 -0.74
C LYS A 32 15.19 5.01 -1.60
N LYS A 33 16.06 5.75 -2.29
CA LYS A 33 15.67 6.82 -3.21
C LYS A 33 14.84 6.28 -4.37
N LEU A 34 15.26 5.15 -4.97
CA LEU A 34 14.53 4.51 -6.06
C LEU A 34 13.13 4.05 -5.61
N LEU A 35 13.04 3.36 -4.47
CA LEU A 35 11.78 2.87 -3.92
C LEU A 35 10.83 4.03 -3.59
N GLY A 36 11.34 5.08 -2.95
CA GLY A 36 10.57 6.30 -2.67
C GLY A 36 10.02 6.95 -3.94
N GLY A 37 10.83 7.00 -5.01
CA GLY A 37 10.40 7.51 -6.31
C GLY A 37 9.29 6.66 -6.95
N VAL A 38 9.45 5.34 -6.98
CA VAL A 38 8.44 4.41 -7.52
C VAL A 38 7.14 4.50 -6.72
N TRP A 39 7.23 4.60 -5.39
CA TRP A 39 6.07 4.72 -4.52
C TRP A 39 5.32 6.04 -4.74
N GLY A 40 6.04 7.15 -4.86
CA GLY A 40 5.46 8.45 -5.23
C GLY A 40 4.78 8.40 -6.60
N LEU A 41 5.39 7.75 -7.60
CA LEU A 41 4.78 7.60 -8.92
C LEU A 41 3.49 6.77 -8.87
N ALA A 42 3.46 5.70 -8.06
CA ALA A 42 2.24 4.92 -7.85
C ALA A 42 1.10 5.78 -7.30
N PHE A 43 1.37 6.70 -6.37
CA PHE A 43 0.36 7.64 -5.87
C PHE A 43 -0.19 8.54 -6.96
N VAL A 44 0.69 9.08 -7.80
CA VAL A 44 0.27 9.94 -8.92
C VAL A 44 -0.66 9.18 -9.85
N VAL A 45 -0.28 7.97 -10.28
CA VAL A 45 -1.09 7.15 -11.19
C VAL A 45 -2.44 6.79 -10.55
N SER A 46 -2.46 6.34 -9.30
CA SER A 46 -3.70 6.00 -8.60
C SER A 46 -4.61 7.21 -8.36
N ALA A 47 -4.04 8.39 -8.06
CA ALA A 47 -4.80 9.63 -7.91
C ALA A 47 -5.46 10.03 -9.23
N PHE A 48 -4.71 10.04 -10.34
CA PHE A 48 -5.27 10.33 -11.67
C PHE A 48 -6.39 9.35 -12.05
N GLY A 49 -6.21 8.05 -11.81
CA GLY A 49 -7.24 7.04 -12.04
C GLY A 49 -8.51 7.28 -11.21
N THR A 50 -8.35 7.69 -9.95
CA THR A 50 -9.46 8.00 -9.05
C THR A 50 -10.22 9.26 -9.50
N ILE A 51 -9.50 10.31 -9.89
CA ILE A 51 -10.08 11.55 -10.44
C ILE A 51 -10.88 11.22 -11.71
N ARG A 52 -10.29 10.48 -12.65
CA ARG A 52 -10.95 10.10 -13.90
C ARG A 52 -12.23 9.31 -13.66
N ALA A 53 -12.17 8.27 -12.83
CA ALA A 53 -13.35 7.45 -12.51
C ALA A 53 -14.48 8.27 -11.85
N THR A 54 -14.11 9.27 -11.04
CA THR A 54 -15.07 10.20 -10.42
C THR A 54 -15.76 11.07 -11.47
N LEU A 55 -15.00 11.65 -12.40
CA LEU A 55 -15.53 12.49 -13.47
C LEU A 55 -16.44 11.70 -14.42
N GLU A 56 -16.04 10.47 -14.78
CA GLU A 56 -16.85 9.58 -15.62
C GLU A 56 -18.18 9.23 -14.94
N LEU A 57 -18.17 8.92 -13.64
CA LEU A 57 -19.40 8.68 -12.88
C LEU A 57 -20.29 9.92 -12.82
N GLN A 58 -19.72 11.10 -12.58
CA GLN A 58 -20.48 12.35 -12.57
C GLN A 58 -21.13 12.62 -13.94
N SER A 59 -20.40 12.37 -15.02
CA SER A 59 -20.94 12.49 -16.38
C SER A 59 -22.07 11.50 -16.61
N ALA A 60 -21.90 10.22 -16.27
CA ALA A 60 -22.93 9.19 -16.44
C ALA A 60 -24.23 9.54 -15.70
N LYS A 61 -24.12 10.07 -14.47
CA LYS A 61 -25.29 10.52 -13.69
C LYS A 61 -26.05 11.67 -14.35
N ARG A 62 -25.36 12.56 -15.07
CA ARG A 62 -26.00 13.69 -15.79
C ARG A 62 -26.77 13.23 -17.03
N HIS A 63 -26.33 12.16 -17.70
CA HIS A 63 -26.94 11.69 -18.95
C HIS A 63 -28.05 10.64 -18.76
N GLY A 64 -28.30 10.18 -17.53
CA GLY A 64 -29.51 9.41 -17.18
C GLY A 64 -29.49 7.91 -17.50
N TYR A 65 -28.40 7.36 -18.05
CA TYR A 65 -28.30 5.91 -18.36
C TYR A 65 -27.92 5.10 -17.11
N GLN A 66 -28.90 4.40 -16.51
CA GLN A 66 -28.71 3.66 -15.25
C GLN A 66 -27.59 2.59 -15.29
N THR A 67 -27.48 1.84 -16.39
CA THR A 67 -26.42 0.82 -16.55
C THR A 67 -25.02 1.45 -16.53
N SER A 68 -24.83 2.60 -17.20
CA SER A 68 -23.56 3.33 -17.21
C SER A 68 -23.20 3.84 -15.80
N VAL A 69 -24.18 4.30 -15.02
CA VAL A 69 -23.94 4.73 -13.64
C VAL A 69 -23.44 3.59 -12.75
N ALA A 70 -23.99 2.38 -12.90
CA ALA A 70 -23.57 1.21 -12.14
C ALA A 70 -22.11 0.82 -12.45
N ASP A 71 -21.76 0.76 -13.74
CA ASP A 71 -20.41 0.40 -14.19
C ASP A 71 -19.34 1.40 -13.72
N HIS A 72 -19.60 2.71 -13.87
CA HIS A 72 -18.68 3.75 -13.41
C HIS A 72 -18.60 3.83 -11.87
N SER A 73 -19.66 3.46 -11.16
CA SER A 73 -19.63 3.37 -9.69
C SER A 73 -18.71 2.23 -9.23
N ALA A 74 -18.76 1.08 -9.90
CA ALA A 74 -17.85 -0.04 -9.61
C ALA A 74 -16.39 0.34 -9.92
N SER A 75 -16.16 1.06 -11.03
CA SER A 75 -14.84 1.59 -11.39
C SER A 75 -14.28 2.54 -10.32
N LEU A 76 -15.09 3.51 -9.86
CA LEU A 76 -14.70 4.43 -8.78
C LEU A 76 -14.42 3.69 -7.47
N LYS A 77 -15.25 2.71 -7.10
CA LYS A 77 -15.03 1.91 -5.89
C LYS A 77 -13.68 1.20 -5.96
N ARG A 78 -13.34 0.59 -7.09
CA ARG A 78 -12.07 -0.10 -7.28
C ARG A 78 -10.87 0.86 -7.21
N SER A 79 -10.96 2.04 -7.82
CA SER A 79 -9.86 3.02 -7.78
C SER A 79 -9.65 3.59 -6.38
N VAL A 80 -10.71 3.91 -5.64
CA VAL A 80 -10.63 4.37 -4.24
C VAL A 80 -10.06 3.29 -3.33
N ILE A 81 -10.49 2.03 -3.47
CA ILE A 81 -9.89 0.92 -2.70
C ILE A 81 -8.40 0.80 -3.03
N GLY A 82 -8.02 0.87 -4.30
CA GLY A 82 -6.62 0.82 -4.72
C GLY A 82 -5.77 1.93 -4.08
N LEU A 83 -6.26 3.17 -4.11
CA LEU A 83 -5.60 4.31 -3.47
C LEU A 83 -5.56 4.16 -1.93
N GLY A 84 -6.64 3.68 -1.33
CA GLY A 84 -6.71 3.38 0.10
C GLY A 84 -5.68 2.35 0.53
N VAL A 85 -5.56 1.24 -0.20
CA VAL A 85 -4.52 0.24 0.05
C VAL A 85 -3.13 0.86 -0.07
N LEU A 86 -2.88 1.63 -1.14
CA LEU A 86 -1.58 2.28 -1.37
C LEU A 86 -1.19 3.27 -0.25
N THR A 87 -2.14 4.07 0.25
CA THR A 87 -1.92 4.96 1.41
C THR A 87 -1.67 4.19 2.70
N SER A 88 -2.35 3.06 2.90
CA SER A 88 -2.25 2.28 4.14
C SER A 88 -0.97 1.43 4.26
N LEU A 89 -0.22 1.22 3.16
CA LEU A 89 0.98 0.37 3.18
C LEU A 89 2.00 0.80 4.25
N GLY A 90 2.25 2.10 4.41
CA GLY A 90 3.19 2.58 5.43
C GLY A 90 2.77 2.24 6.85
N LEU A 91 1.45 2.34 7.15
CA LEU A 91 0.90 1.93 8.43
C LEU A 91 1.02 0.43 8.66
N ILE A 92 0.76 -0.39 7.63
CA ILE A 92 0.88 -1.85 7.72
C ILE A 92 2.32 -2.25 8.03
N PHE A 93 3.31 -1.69 7.32
CA PHE A 93 4.72 -1.98 7.61
C PHE A 93 5.11 -1.55 9.03
N GLY A 94 4.73 -0.35 9.45
CA GLY A 94 5.03 0.13 10.80
C GLY A 94 4.40 -0.74 11.90
N ALA A 95 3.14 -1.15 11.72
CA ALA A 95 2.44 -2.01 12.67
C ALA A 95 3.07 -3.41 12.76
N ILE A 96 3.44 -4.02 11.63
CA ILE A 96 4.08 -5.35 11.61
C ILE A 96 5.46 -5.28 12.29
N LEU A 97 6.28 -4.28 11.98
CA LEU A 97 7.60 -4.13 12.58
C LEU A 97 7.56 -3.84 14.07
N ALA A 98 6.48 -3.27 14.61
CA ALA A 98 6.34 -3.02 16.04
C ALA A 98 6.00 -4.28 16.87
N VAL A 99 5.64 -5.39 16.23
CA VAL A 99 5.28 -6.66 16.89
C VAL A 99 6.51 -7.56 17.12
N PHE A 100 7.60 -7.34 16.37
CA PHE A 100 8.86 -8.10 16.44
C PHE A 100 9.96 -7.26 17.09
#